data_AF-A0A2W0C054-F1
#
_entry.id   AF-A0A2W0C054-F1
#
_cell.length_a   1.000
_cell.length_b   1.000
_cell.length_c   1.000
_cell.angle_alpha   90.00
_cell.angle_beta   90.00
_cell.angle_gamma   90.00
#
_symmetry.space_group_name_H-M   'P 1'
#
loop_
_entity.id
_entity.type
_entity.pdbx_description
1 polymer ?
#
loop_
_entity_poly.entity_id
_entity_poly.type
_entity_poly.pdbx_seq_one_letter_code
_entity_poly.pdbx_strand_id
1 'polypeptide(L)'
;MASCRRTFNWRVQRLLHTGHIARLHTVSWQRSPVYSVNQNGLRQLHALELNAIRVALVRNALLIEWRSEVEISSNNMVSGAHPKDYDAIVKIWLGNEIREFALEYERSLKSAKHYERIRAALEAERQIGNILYLVADSDLMLAILYHLTPLAKRIGFTTVRSFKEQLLAASVTTDADREMMTLQGFLEYGHPLYVNY
;
A
#
# COMPACT_ATOMS: atom_id res chain seq x y z
N MET A 1 -21.29 11.61 -30.90
CA MET A 1 -21.29 11.87 -29.43
C MET A 1 -22.33 11.08 -28.62
N ALA A 2 -23.47 10.66 -29.17
CA ALA A 2 -24.53 9.95 -28.40
C ALA A 2 -24.13 8.58 -27.82
N SER A 3 -23.17 7.87 -28.44
CA SER A 3 -22.70 6.54 -28.01
C SER A 3 -21.95 6.58 -26.67
N CYS A 4 -21.01 7.53 -26.49
CA CYS A 4 -20.23 7.66 -25.24
C CYS A 4 -21.09 7.95 -24.01
N ARG A 5 -22.17 8.74 -24.17
CA ARG A 5 -23.06 9.08 -23.06
C ARG A 5 -23.87 7.88 -22.58
N ARG A 6 -24.30 7.00 -23.49
CA ARG A 6 -24.99 5.74 -23.12
C ARG A 6 -24.03 4.79 -22.40
N THR A 7 -22.82 4.61 -22.91
CA THR A 7 -21.80 3.76 -22.26
C THR A 7 -21.42 4.27 -20.88
N PHE A 8 -21.22 5.59 -20.73
CA PHE A 8 -20.95 6.21 -19.44
C PHE A 8 -22.12 5.98 -18.46
N ASN A 9 -23.35 6.26 -18.88
CA ASN A 9 -24.53 6.07 -18.04
C ASN A 9 -24.71 4.62 -17.60
N TRP A 10 -24.50 3.65 -18.50
CA TRP A 10 -24.56 2.23 -18.15
C TRP A 10 -23.50 1.84 -17.11
N ARG A 11 -22.26 2.35 -17.24
CA ARG A 11 -21.20 2.11 -16.25
C ARG A 11 -21.54 2.72 -14.89
N VAL A 12 -22.08 3.93 -14.86
CA VAL A 12 -22.53 4.60 -13.61
C VAL A 12 -23.66 3.81 -12.96
N GLN A 13 -24.67 3.37 -13.72
CA GLN A 13 -25.77 2.56 -13.20
C GLN A 13 -25.28 1.24 -12.62
N ARG A 14 -24.33 0.57 -13.29
CA ARG A 14 -23.71 -0.65 -12.78
C ARG A 14 -23.00 -0.40 -11.46
N LEU A 15 -22.19 0.67 -11.35
CA LEU A 15 -21.46 1.01 -10.13
C LEU A 15 -22.38 1.41 -8.97
N LEU A 16 -23.53 2.05 -9.25
CA LEU A 16 -24.57 2.32 -8.25
C LEU A 16 -25.20 1.00 -7.77
N HIS A 17 -25.58 0.14 -8.71
CA HIS A 17 -26.24 -1.13 -8.41
C HIS A 17 -25.34 -2.07 -7.60
N THR A 18 -24.05 -2.14 -7.93
CA THR A 18 -23.08 -2.93 -7.17
C THR A 18 -22.60 -2.23 -5.89
N GLY A 19 -23.13 -1.05 -5.58
CA GLY A 19 -22.79 -0.31 -4.36
C GLY A 19 -21.31 0.05 -4.27
N HIS A 20 -20.71 0.52 -5.37
CA HIS A 20 -19.33 1.05 -5.41
C HIS A 20 -19.31 2.59 -5.43
N ILE A 21 -20.40 3.21 -5.89
CA ILE A 21 -20.62 4.65 -5.83
C ILE A 21 -22.00 4.95 -5.25
N ALA A 22 -22.17 6.13 -4.68
CA ALA A 22 -23.44 6.65 -4.19
C ALA A 22 -23.76 7.98 -4.88
N ARG A 23 -25.04 8.22 -5.19
CA ARG A 23 -25.47 9.52 -5.73
C ARG A 23 -25.67 10.50 -4.59
N LEU A 24 -25.09 11.70 -4.71
CA LEU A 24 -25.35 12.80 -3.80
C LEU A 24 -26.67 13.47 -4.22
N HIS A 25 -27.72 13.25 -3.44
CA HIS A 25 -29.06 13.75 -3.77
C HIS A 25 -29.20 15.28 -3.57
N THR A 26 -28.35 15.86 -2.73
CA THR A 26 -28.39 17.28 -2.34
C THR A 26 -27.45 18.17 -3.17
N VAL A 27 -26.57 17.59 -3.99
CA VAL A 27 -25.55 18.32 -4.74
C VAL A 27 -25.68 18.01 -6.23
N SER A 28 -25.82 19.06 -7.03
CA SER A 28 -25.67 18.98 -8.49
C SER A 28 -24.63 19.98 -8.93
N TRP A 29 -23.76 19.58 -9.85
CA TRP A 29 -22.77 20.48 -10.44
C TRP A 29 -23.12 20.68 -11.92
N GLN A 30 -23.33 21.94 -12.33
CA GLN A 30 -23.78 22.27 -13.67
C GLN A 30 -24.99 21.44 -14.15
N ARG A 31 -26.00 21.26 -13.28
CA ARG A 31 -27.21 20.44 -13.51
C ARG A 31 -26.94 18.94 -13.76
N SER A 32 -25.73 18.48 -13.49
CA SER A 32 -25.35 17.06 -13.56
C SER A 32 -25.33 16.45 -12.15
N PRO A 33 -25.78 15.19 -11.99
CA PRO A 33 -25.70 14.50 -10.71
C PRO A 33 -24.25 14.31 -10.30
N VAL A 34 -23.96 14.53 -9.02
CA VAL A 34 -22.64 14.26 -8.41
C VAL A 34 -22.70 12.92 -7.71
N TYR A 35 -21.62 12.15 -7.81
CA TYR A 35 -21.48 10.84 -7.19
C TYR A 35 -20.27 10.85 -6.26
N SER A 36 -20.35 10.13 -5.16
CA SER A 36 -19.22 9.81 -4.29
C SER A 36 -18.84 8.34 -4.44
N VAL A 37 -17.55 8.03 -4.35
CA VAL A 37 -17.10 6.65 -4.19
C VAL A 37 -17.32 6.26 -2.73
N ASN A 38 -17.99 5.14 -2.49
CA ASN A 38 -18.25 4.69 -1.13
C ASN A 38 -17.10 3.78 -0.62
N GLN A 39 -17.21 3.30 0.62
CA GLN A 39 -16.16 2.47 1.22
C GLN A 39 -15.85 1.20 0.43
N ASN A 40 -16.85 0.55 -0.16
CA ASN A 40 -16.63 -0.61 -1.02
C ASN A 40 -15.77 -0.19 -2.21
N GLY A 41 -16.22 0.81 -2.98
CA GLY A 41 -15.48 1.30 -4.15
C GLY A 41 -14.04 1.71 -3.83
N LEU A 42 -13.82 2.31 -2.66
CA LEU A 42 -12.47 2.65 -2.17
C LEU A 42 -11.61 1.40 -1.90
N ARG A 43 -12.18 0.35 -1.31
CA ARG A 43 -11.49 -0.94 -1.11
C ARG A 43 -11.13 -1.60 -2.45
N GLN A 44 -12.03 -1.60 -3.43
CA GLN A 44 -11.73 -2.16 -4.76
C GLN A 44 -10.62 -1.37 -5.47
N LEU A 45 -10.64 -0.04 -5.39
CA LEU A 45 -9.57 0.79 -5.96
C LEU A 45 -8.22 0.52 -5.28
N HIS A 46 -8.20 0.39 -3.95
CA HIS A 46 -7.00 0.05 -3.21
C HIS A 46 -6.44 -1.33 -3.63
N ALA A 47 -7.28 -2.36 -3.75
CA ALA A 47 -6.86 -3.67 -4.23
C ALA A 47 -6.34 -3.64 -5.69
N LEU A 48 -6.95 -2.84 -6.56
CA LEU A 48 -6.47 -2.67 -7.94
C LEU A 48 -5.08 -2.01 -7.99
N GLU A 49 -4.83 -1.02 -7.15
CA GLU A 49 -3.54 -0.33 -7.07
C GLU A 49 -2.46 -1.22 -6.44
N LEU A 50 -2.78 -2.00 -5.40
CA LEU A 50 -1.91 -3.06 -4.88
C LEU A 50 -1.57 -4.09 -5.96
N ASN A 51 -2.55 -4.51 -6.75
CA ASN A 51 -2.29 -5.43 -7.86
C ASN A 51 -1.37 -4.79 -8.91
N ALA A 52 -1.48 -3.49 -9.18
CA ALA A 52 -0.56 -2.78 -10.07
C ALA A 52 0.88 -2.76 -9.52
N ILE A 53 1.06 -2.62 -8.20
CA ILE A 53 2.36 -2.73 -7.52
C ILE A 53 2.93 -4.15 -7.71
N ARG A 54 2.13 -5.17 -7.43
CA ARG A 54 2.51 -6.59 -7.64
C ARG A 54 2.93 -6.86 -9.08
N VAL A 55 2.13 -6.39 -10.05
CA VAL A 55 2.40 -6.56 -11.49
C VAL A 55 3.71 -5.87 -11.88
N ALA A 56 4.04 -4.71 -11.31
CA ALA A 56 5.30 -4.03 -11.57
C ALA A 56 6.51 -4.90 -11.14
N LEU A 57 6.42 -5.56 -9.98
CA LEU A 57 7.46 -6.50 -9.53
C LEU A 57 7.55 -7.75 -10.42
N VAL A 58 6.41 -8.34 -10.80
CA VAL A 58 6.36 -9.52 -11.69
C VAL A 58 6.98 -9.22 -13.05
N ARG A 59 6.61 -8.08 -13.67
CA ARG A 59 7.10 -7.71 -15.01
C ARG A 59 8.61 -7.51 -15.08
N ASN A 60 9.25 -7.26 -13.94
CA ASN A 60 10.68 -7.05 -13.83
C ASN A 60 11.41 -8.27 -13.23
N ALA A 61 10.74 -9.43 -13.15
CA ALA A 61 11.27 -10.66 -12.59
C ALA A 61 11.81 -10.54 -11.15
N LEU A 62 11.32 -9.55 -10.40
CA LEU A 62 11.73 -9.32 -9.01
C LEU A 62 10.91 -10.13 -8.03
N LEU A 63 9.63 -10.37 -8.31
CA LEU A 63 8.71 -11.00 -7.35
C LEU A 63 8.97 -12.51 -7.23
N ILE A 64 9.17 -12.96 -5.99
CA ILE A 64 9.22 -14.39 -5.63
C ILE A 64 7.89 -14.81 -5.01
N GLU A 65 7.42 -14.04 -4.03
CA GLU A 65 6.20 -14.35 -3.28
C GLU A 65 5.44 -13.07 -2.95
N TRP A 66 4.12 -13.13 -3.06
CA TRP A 66 3.20 -12.08 -2.61
C TRP A 66 2.12 -12.73 -1.76
N ARG A 67 2.17 -12.51 -0.45
CA ARG A 67 1.08 -12.86 0.48
C ARG A 67 0.17 -11.65 0.64
N SER A 68 -1.11 -11.81 0.34
CA SER A 68 -2.12 -10.75 0.46
C SER A 68 -2.61 -10.54 1.90
N GLU A 69 -3.21 -9.38 2.18
CA GLU A 69 -3.90 -9.08 3.46
C GLU A 69 -4.82 -10.23 3.91
N VAL A 70 -5.58 -10.84 2.99
CA VAL A 70 -6.51 -11.93 3.32
C VAL A 70 -5.76 -13.17 3.81
N GLU A 71 -4.65 -13.54 3.16
CA GLU A 71 -3.83 -14.67 3.57
C GLU A 71 -3.12 -14.39 4.91
N ILE A 72 -2.62 -13.16 5.08
CA ILE A 72 -1.97 -12.70 6.31
C ILE A 72 -2.96 -12.72 7.47
N SER A 73 -4.14 -12.14 7.29
CA SER A 73 -5.21 -12.10 8.28
C SER A 73 -5.64 -13.50 8.68
N SER A 74 -5.84 -14.39 7.70
CA SER A 74 -6.13 -15.80 7.97
C SER A 74 -5.04 -16.48 8.79
N ASN A 75 -3.76 -16.23 8.50
CA ASN A 75 -2.66 -16.80 9.26
C ASN A 75 -2.56 -16.21 10.67
N ASN A 76 -2.76 -14.89 10.82
CA ASN A 76 -2.76 -14.20 12.10
C ASN A 76 -3.88 -14.67 13.01
N MET A 77 -5.07 -15.01 12.47
CA MET A 77 -6.16 -15.60 13.26
C MET A 77 -5.79 -16.92 13.94
N VAL A 78 -4.89 -17.69 13.34
CA VAL A 78 -4.47 -19.01 13.84
C VAL A 78 -3.24 -18.91 14.73
N SER A 79 -2.24 -18.13 14.31
CA SER A 79 -0.90 -18.12 14.91
C SER A 79 -0.55 -16.85 15.66
N GLY A 80 -1.25 -15.74 15.39
CA GLY A 80 -0.86 -14.41 15.87
C GLY A 80 0.53 -13.99 15.37
N ALA A 81 0.97 -14.49 14.20
CA ALA A 81 2.33 -14.32 13.70
C ALA A 81 2.75 -12.85 13.59
N HIS A 82 1.82 -11.98 13.19
CA HIS A 82 2.03 -10.54 13.09
C HIS A 82 1.06 -9.76 13.98
N PRO A 83 1.49 -8.62 14.55
CA PRO A 83 0.64 -7.77 15.39
C PRO A 83 -0.43 -7.00 14.60
N LYS A 84 -0.37 -7.05 13.26
CA LYS A 84 -1.37 -6.48 12.36
C LYS A 84 -1.44 -7.24 11.04
N ASP A 85 -2.54 -7.03 10.33
CA ASP A 85 -2.72 -7.48 8.96
C ASP A 85 -2.10 -6.42 8.04
N TYR A 86 -1.00 -6.81 7.37
CA TYR A 86 -0.35 -5.96 6.37
C TYR A 86 -1.08 -6.06 5.03
N ASP A 87 -1.01 -5.01 4.22
CA ASP A 87 -1.59 -5.05 2.86
C ASP A 87 -0.96 -6.17 2.01
N ALA A 88 0.36 -6.37 2.19
CA ALA A 88 1.04 -7.57 1.72
C ALA A 88 2.33 -7.87 2.50
N ILE A 89 2.77 -9.13 2.43
CA ILE A 89 4.15 -9.53 2.74
C ILE A 89 4.77 -9.99 1.43
N VAL A 90 5.89 -9.38 1.07
CA VAL A 90 6.49 -9.51 -0.25
C VAL A 90 7.88 -10.09 -0.12
N LYS A 91 8.17 -11.14 -0.88
CA LYS A 91 9.54 -11.64 -1.11
C LYS A 91 9.98 -11.30 -2.51
N ILE A 92 11.18 -10.74 -2.62
CA ILE A 92 11.79 -10.36 -3.90
C ILE A 92 13.22 -10.87 -4.03
N TRP A 93 13.68 -10.96 -5.27
CA TRP A 93 15.10 -11.05 -5.59
C TRP A 93 15.79 -9.70 -5.39
N LEU A 94 16.89 -9.70 -4.66
CA LEU A 94 17.83 -8.59 -4.54
C LEU A 94 19.23 -9.10 -4.87
N GLY A 95 19.66 -8.91 -6.13
CA GLY A 95 20.83 -9.61 -6.65
C GLY A 95 20.61 -11.12 -6.60
N ASN A 96 21.45 -11.83 -5.84
CA ASN A 96 21.37 -13.28 -5.67
C ASN A 96 20.70 -13.71 -4.36
N GLU A 97 20.18 -12.75 -3.59
CA GLU A 97 19.55 -13.03 -2.30
C GLU A 97 18.04 -12.80 -2.35
N ILE A 98 17.32 -13.46 -1.44
CA ILE A 98 15.90 -13.23 -1.22
C ILE A 98 15.72 -12.26 -0.06
N ARG A 99 14.93 -11.21 -0.28
CA ARG A 99 14.57 -10.23 0.73
C ARG A 99 13.07 -10.22 0.96
N GLU A 100 12.68 -10.20 2.22
CA GLU A 100 11.29 -10.11 2.67
C GLU A 100 11.03 -8.76 3.34
N PHE A 101 9.87 -8.18 3.04
CA PHE A 101 9.39 -6.98 3.72
C PHE A 101 7.86 -6.97 3.78
N ALA A 102 7.32 -6.28 4.78
CA ALA A 102 5.91 -5.95 4.85
C ALA A 102 5.64 -4.70 4.01
N LEU A 103 4.53 -4.70 3.27
CA LEU A 103 4.08 -3.61 2.42
C LEU A 103 2.81 -3.00 3.02
N GLU A 104 2.79 -1.67 3.09
CA GLU A 104 1.61 -0.86 3.42
C GLU A 104 1.39 0.16 2.32
N TYR A 105 0.15 0.36 1.90
CA TYR A 105 -0.22 1.35 0.91
C TYR A 105 -1.29 2.32 1.44
N GLU A 106 -0.85 3.53 1.78
CA GLU A 106 -1.75 4.57 2.27
C GLU A 106 -2.21 5.49 1.13
N ARG A 107 -3.53 5.62 0.97
CA ARG A 107 -4.16 6.51 -0.03
C ARG A 107 -4.71 7.80 0.55
N SER A 108 -4.90 7.83 1.87
CA SER A 108 -5.58 8.91 2.57
C SER A 108 -5.08 9.00 3.99
N LEU A 109 -5.08 10.20 4.55
CA LEU A 109 -4.73 10.36 5.96
C LEU A 109 -5.74 9.67 6.86
N LYS A 110 -5.20 8.88 7.79
CA LYS A 110 -5.94 8.37 8.94
C LYS A 110 -5.89 9.38 10.09
N SER A 111 -6.74 9.19 11.10
CA SER A 111 -6.72 10.05 12.29
C SER A 111 -5.47 9.80 13.15
N ALA A 112 -5.07 10.78 13.95
CA ALA A 112 -3.92 10.65 14.86
C ALA A 112 -4.03 9.42 15.79
N LYS A 113 -5.21 9.21 16.40
CA LYS A 113 -5.50 8.02 17.21
C LYS A 113 -5.32 6.72 16.44
N HIS A 114 -5.60 6.72 15.14
CA HIS A 114 -5.36 5.54 14.31
C HIS A 114 -3.86 5.29 14.14
N TYR A 115 -3.08 6.33 13.86
CA TYR A 115 -1.62 6.21 13.77
C TYR A 115 -0.97 5.78 15.07
N GLU A 116 -1.47 6.19 16.23
CA GLU A 116 -0.99 5.68 17.53
C GLU A 116 -1.10 4.15 17.63
N ARG A 117 -2.24 3.58 17.19
CA ARG A 117 -2.41 2.11 17.16
C ARG A 117 -1.49 1.44 16.15
N ILE A 118 -1.33 2.04 14.96
CA ILE A 118 -0.39 1.55 13.95
C ILE A 118 1.02 1.52 14.56
N ARG A 119 1.44 2.63 15.17
CA ARG A 119 2.76 2.77 15.80
C ARG A 119 3.00 1.68 16.84
N ALA A 120 2.03 1.43 17.73
CA ALA A 120 2.11 0.35 18.71
C ALA A 120 2.26 -1.04 18.07
N ALA A 121 1.52 -1.32 16.99
CA ALA A 121 1.65 -2.58 16.26
C ALA A 121 3.02 -2.72 15.56
N LEU A 122 3.53 -1.65 14.95
CA LEU A 122 4.85 -1.66 14.29
C LEU A 122 6.00 -1.86 15.29
N GLU A 123 5.90 -1.27 16.49
CA GLU A 123 6.85 -1.50 17.59
C GLU A 123 6.81 -2.94 18.12
N ALA A 124 5.64 -3.58 18.10
CA ALA A 124 5.46 -4.96 18.54
C ALA A 124 5.89 -6.00 17.49
N GLU A 125 6.14 -5.60 16.24
CA GLU A 125 6.52 -6.53 15.17
C GLU A 125 7.95 -7.08 15.40
N ARG A 126 8.11 -8.39 15.23
CA ARG A 126 9.36 -9.13 15.52
C ARG A 126 9.78 -10.08 14.40
N GLN A 127 8.86 -10.54 13.58
CA GLN A 127 9.09 -11.48 12.48
C GLN A 127 9.66 -10.79 11.25
N ILE A 128 9.17 -9.59 10.94
CA ILE A 128 9.56 -8.86 9.73
C ILE A 128 10.55 -7.75 10.08
N GLY A 129 11.71 -7.75 9.38
CA GLY A 129 12.77 -6.77 9.59
C GLY A 129 12.46 -5.39 9.01
N ASN A 130 11.93 -5.36 7.78
CA ASN A 130 11.71 -4.14 7.01
C ASN A 130 10.23 -3.94 6.69
N ILE A 131 9.75 -2.71 6.83
CA ILE A 131 8.38 -2.33 6.46
C ILE A 131 8.46 -1.19 5.45
N LEU A 132 7.84 -1.36 4.30
CA LEU A 132 7.78 -0.38 3.22
C LEU A 132 6.39 0.25 3.16
N TYR A 133 6.30 1.54 3.48
CA TYR A 133 5.12 2.36 3.30
C TYR A 133 5.15 3.02 1.92
N LEU A 134 4.25 2.57 1.05
CA LEU A 134 3.88 3.26 -0.17
C LEU A 134 2.78 4.28 0.12
N VAL A 135 2.91 5.45 -0.48
CA VAL A 135 1.93 6.52 -0.35
C VAL A 135 1.49 7.04 -1.71
N ALA A 136 0.27 7.56 -1.78
CA ALA A 136 -0.26 8.10 -3.03
C ALA A 136 0.56 9.30 -3.56
N ASP A 137 1.00 10.19 -2.67
CA ASP A 137 1.70 11.43 -3.01
C ASP A 137 2.63 11.90 -1.87
N SER A 138 3.43 12.93 -2.16
CA SER A 138 4.46 13.46 -1.25
C SER A 138 3.89 14.21 -0.03
N ASP A 139 2.72 14.85 -0.16
CA ASP A 139 2.10 15.58 0.95
C ASP A 139 1.59 14.58 2.01
N LEU A 140 0.99 13.49 1.53
CA LEU A 140 0.61 12.35 2.36
C LEU A 140 1.84 11.71 3.02
N MET A 141 2.95 11.57 2.28
CA MET A 141 4.21 11.05 2.82
C MET A 141 4.68 11.85 4.04
N LEU A 142 4.72 13.18 3.90
CA LEU A 142 5.20 14.09 4.94
C LEU A 142 4.36 13.98 6.22
N ALA A 143 3.04 13.92 6.05
CA ALA A 143 2.12 13.79 7.17
C ALA A 143 2.21 12.41 7.86
N ILE A 144 2.41 11.31 7.11
CA ILE A 144 2.60 9.98 7.70
C ILE A 144 3.95 9.89 8.43
N LEU A 145 5.03 10.42 7.83
CA LEU A 145 6.35 10.51 8.46
C LEU A 145 6.23 11.18 9.83
N TYR A 146 5.53 12.31 9.92
CA TYR A 146 5.30 13.01 11.19
C TYR A 146 4.58 12.12 12.23
N HIS A 147 3.63 11.29 11.82
CA HIS A 147 2.89 10.43 12.74
C HIS A 147 3.62 9.14 13.14
N LEU A 148 4.48 8.62 12.28
CA LEU A 148 5.13 7.33 12.46
C LEU A 148 6.61 7.45 12.86
N THR A 149 7.23 8.62 12.85
CA THR A 149 8.64 8.78 13.27
C THR A 149 8.75 9.56 14.58
N PRO A 150 9.69 9.18 15.48
CA PRO A 150 10.59 8.03 15.39
C PRO A 150 9.91 6.69 15.76
N LEU A 151 10.44 5.60 15.21
CA LEU A 151 10.06 4.20 15.49
C LEU A 151 11.35 3.36 15.58
N ALA A 152 11.43 2.41 16.51
CA ALA A 152 12.60 1.52 16.59
C ALA A 152 12.63 0.53 15.41
N LYS A 153 11.47 0.23 14.83
CA LYS A 153 11.33 -0.60 13.63
C LYS A 153 11.82 0.17 12.40
N ARG A 154 12.55 -0.52 11.52
CA ARG A 154 13.04 0.05 10.26
C ARG A 154 11.90 0.20 9.25
N ILE A 155 11.56 1.44 8.93
CA ILE A 155 10.48 1.77 8.00
C ILE A 155 10.99 2.68 6.90
N GLY A 156 10.65 2.32 5.67
CA GLY A 156 10.94 3.10 4.48
C GLY A 156 9.67 3.70 3.91
N PHE A 157 9.73 4.96 3.49
CA PHE A 157 8.62 5.66 2.86
C PHE A 157 8.96 6.02 1.42
N THR A 158 8.07 5.73 0.48
CA THR A 158 8.20 6.20 -0.90
C THR A 158 6.83 6.35 -1.55
N THR A 159 6.74 7.13 -2.62
CA THR A 159 5.48 7.23 -3.37
C THR A 159 5.29 5.99 -4.24
N VAL A 160 4.03 5.57 -4.41
CA VAL A 160 3.69 4.45 -5.31
C VAL A 160 4.14 4.71 -6.75
N ARG A 161 4.18 5.98 -7.17
CA ARG A 161 4.68 6.38 -8.47
C ARG A 161 6.19 6.10 -8.59
N SER A 162 6.99 6.62 -7.66
CA SER A 162 8.44 6.39 -7.61
C SER A 162 8.76 4.90 -7.60
N PHE A 163 8.08 4.13 -6.75
CA PHE A 163 8.23 2.68 -6.67
C PHE A 163 7.97 2.00 -8.02
N LYS A 164 6.85 2.30 -8.70
CA LYS A 164 6.52 1.62 -9.96
C LYS A 164 7.43 2.01 -11.12
N GLU A 165 7.95 3.24 -11.12
CA GLU A 165 8.83 3.75 -12.17
C GLU A 165 10.28 3.29 -12.00
N GLN A 166 10.76 3.19 -10.75
CA GLN A 166 12.19 2.99 -10.45
C GLN A 166 12.48 1.68 -9.70
N LEU A 167 11.47 1.03 -9.12
CA LEU A 167 11.56 -0.23 -8.38
C LEU A 167 12.67 -0.19 -7.32
N LEU A 168 13.71 -1.03 -7.47
CA LEU A 168 14.84 -1.11 -6.55
C LEU A 168 15.64 0.20 -6.45
N ALA A 169 15.62 1.03 -7.50
CA ALA A 169 16.26 2.34 -7.50
C ALA A 169 15.38 3.45 -6.90
N ALA A 170 14.11 3.16 -6.56
CA ALA A 170 13.20 4.15 -6.00
C ALA A 170 13.79 4.76 -4.73
N SER A 171 13.73 6.09 -4.64
CA SER A 171 14.16 6.79 -3.44
C SER A 171 13.20 6.49 -2.28
N VAL A 172 13.78 6.05 -1.17
CA VAL A 172 13.12 5.72 0.09
C VAL A 172 13.64 6.66 1.16
N THR A 173 12.72 7.33 1.86
CA THR A 173 13.01 8.14 3.04
C THR A 173 12.93 7.27 4.28
N THR A 174 13.96 7.32 5.12
CA THR A 174 14.01 6.63 6.42
C THR A 174 14.16 7.63 7.57
N ASP A 175 13.45 7.36 8.67
CA ASP A 175 13.54 8.09 9.95
C ASP A 175 13.24 9.60 9.91
N ALA A 176 13.29 10.25 11.08
CA ALA A 176 13.03 11.68 11.28
C ALA A 176 14.06 12.60 10.60
N ASP A 177 15.31 12.14 10.46
CA ASP A 177 16.41 12.86 9.79
C ASP A 177 16.27 12.87 8.26
N ARG A 178 15.27 12.14 7.73
CA ARG A 178 14.91 12.07 6.31
C ARG A 178 16.06 11.63 5.42
N GLU A 179 16.89 10.72 5.91
CA GLU A 179 17.91 10.11 5.05
C GLU A 179 17.23 9.48 3.84
N MET A 180 17.75 9.80 2.67
CA MET A 180 17.26 9.26 1.41
C MET A 180 18.25 8.21 0.93
N MET A 181 17.74 7.01 0.70
CA MET A 181 18.49 5.91 0.10
C MET A 181 17.65 5.24 -1.00
N THR A 182 18.25 4.32 -1.76
CA THR A 182 17.49 3.51 -2.71
C THR A 182 16.69 2.44 -1.96
N LEU A 183 15.61 1.95 -2.56
CA LEU A 183 14.88 0.80 -2.03
C LEU A 183 15.79 -0.42 -1.88
N GLN A 184 16.71 -0.62 -2.82
CA GLN A 184 17.74 -1.65 -2.69
C GLN A 184 18.54 -1.48 -1.40
N GLY A 185 19.15 -0.30 -1.21
CA GLY A 185 19.94 -0.02 -0.01
C GLY A 185 19.11 -0.15 1.27
N PHE A 186 17.83 0.22 1.25
CA PHE A 186 16.91 -0.01 2.37
C PHE A 186 16.73 -1.50 2.70
N LEU A 187 16.58 -2.35 1.68
CA LEU A 187 16.32 -3.78 1.86
C LEU A 187 17.57 -4.61 2.20
N GLU A 188 18.76 -4.13 1.86
CA GLU A 188 20.04 -4.80 2.18
C GLU A 188 20.26 -5.01 3.69
N TYR A 189 19.70 -4.11 4.52
CA TYR A 189 19.80 -4.21 5.99
C TYR A 189 18.84 -5.21 6.63
N GLY A 190 17.94 -5.83 5.86
CA GLY A 190 17.19 -6.97 6.36
C GLY A 190 18.12 -8.16 6.62
N HIS A 191 17.66 -9.21 7.28
CA HIS A 191 18.35 -10.50 7.18
C HIS A 191 17.98 -11.16 5.85
N PRO A 192 18.95 -11.66 5.07
CA PRO A 192 18.62 -12.43 3.87
C PRO A 192 17.88 -13.71 4.28
N LEU A 193 16.88 -14.10 3.50
CA LEU A 193 16.26 -15.40 3.67
C LEU A 193 17.15 -16.45 3.01
N TYR A 194 17.70 -17.36 3.81
CA TYR A 194 18.45 -18.51 3.28
C TYR A 194 17.48 -19.45 2.58
N VAL A 195 17.80 -19.79 1.33
CA VAL A 195 17.09 -20.84 0.59
C VAL A 195 17.68 -22.18 1.03
N ASN A 196 16.95 -22.93 1.85
CA ASN A 196 17.26 -24.34 2.06
C ASN A 196 16.79 -25.09 0.80
N TYR A 197 17.75 -25.59 0.01
CA TYR A 197 17.50 -26.49 -1.12
C TYR A 197 17.14 -27.89 -0.64
#